data_AF-A0A2M6P179-F1
#
_entry.id   AF-A0A2M6P179-F1
#
_cell.length_a   1.000
_cell.length_b   1.000
_cell.length_c   1.000
_cell.angle_alpha   90.00
_cell.angle_beta   90.00
_cell.angle_gamma   90.00
#
_symmetry.space_group_name_H-M   'P 1'
#
loop_
_entity.id
_entity.type
_entity.pdbx_description
1 polymer ?
#
loop_
_entity_poly.entity_id
_entity_poly.type
_entity_poly.pdbx_seq_one_letter_code
_entity_poly.pdbx_strand_id
1 'polypeptide(L)'
;MIKNKKILILSLSTGSGHTRAAEAIKKTILQQYPHINVEHIDMLHYLSNPFKRATVDAYDLLIKTSPELWGILYKHSNNATFLNITNKYSKKIKNFNTKKLHKYLQEYQPNYIISTHFFCTDIYL
;
A
#
# COMPACT_ATOMS: atom_id res chain seq x y z
N MET A 1 -14.48 25.64 9.45
CA MET A 1 -15.39 24.81 8.61
C MET A 1 -14.55 24.04 7.58
N ILE A 2 -14.69 22.71 7.54
CA ILE A 2 -13.91 21.78 6.72
C ILE A 2 -14.51 21.70 5.29
N LYS A 3 -14.62 22.83 4.57
CA LYS A 3 -15.07 22.79 3.18
C LYS A 3 -13.90 22.37 2.27
N ASN A 4 -14.15 21.41 1.38
CA ASN A 4 -13.28 20.97 0.27
C ASN A 4 -12.03 20.15 0.65
N LYS A 5 -12.07 19.36 1.73
CA LYS A 5 -10.99 18.39 1.98
C LYS A 5 -11.06 17.22 0.99
N LYS A 6 -9.90 16.78 0.51
CA LYS A 6 -9.70 15.57 -0.29
C LYS A 6 -9.03 14.50 0.56
N ILE A 7 -9.60 13.31 0.59
CA ILE A 7 -9.04 12.14 1.27
C ILE A 7 -8.75 11.09 0.22
N LEU A 8 -7.52 10.57 0.22
CA LEU A 8 -7.15 9.43 -0.58
C LEU A 8 -7.02 8.20 0.32
N ILE A 9 -7.70 7.12 -0.04
CA ILE A 9 -7.59 5.83 0.64
C ILE A 9 -6.79 4.91 -0.27
N LEU A 10 -5.75 4.30 0.31
CA LEU A 10 -4.85 3.37 -0.36
C LEU A 10 -5.13 1.95 0.16
N SER A 11 -5.35 1.03 -0.77
CA SER A 11 -5.35 -0.41 -0.50
C SER A 11 -4.38 -1.13 -1.43
N LEU A 12 -4.26 -2.44 -1.21
CA LEU A 12 -3.48 -3.34 -2.03
C LEU A 12 -4.26 -4.66 -2.14
N SER A 13 -4.67 -5.05 -3.35
CA SER A 13 -5.45 -6.29 -3.54
C SER A 13 -4.60 -7.58 -3.53
N THR A 14 -3.81 -7.80 -2.47
CA THR A 14 -3.20 -9.10 -2.09
C THR A 14 -4.23 -10.07 -1.45
N GLY A 15 -5.51 -9.72 -1.54
CA GLY A 15 -6.67 -10.36 -0.93
C GLY A 15 -7.85 -9.39 -0.94
N SER A 16 -9.03 -9.81 -0.45
CA SER A 16 -10.23 -8.93 -0.45
C SER A 16 -10.41 -8.10 0.83
N GLY A 17 -9.66 -8.39 1.90
CA GLY A 17 -9.83 -7.74 3.20
C GLY A 17 -9.48 -6.24 3.20
N HIS A 18 -8.30 -5.89 2.67
CA HIS A 18 -7.83 -4.49 2.64
C HIS A 18 -8.70 -3.61 1.75
N THR A 19 -9.09 -4.10 0.57
CA THR A 19 -10.01 -3.41 -0.34
C THR A 19 -11.38 -3.20 0.32
N ARG A 20 -11.92 -4.20 1.01
CA ARG A 20 -13.19 -4.07 1.76
C ARG A 20 -13.10 -3.07 2.91
N ALA A 21 -11.99 -3.06 3.65
CA ALA A 21 -11.76 -2.08 4.71
C ALA A 21 -11.73 -0.65 4.14
N ALA A 22 -11.04 -0.44 3.01
CA ALA A 22 -10.97 0.84 2.35
C ALA A 22 -12.36 1.33 1.87
N GLU A 23 -13.15 0.45 1.26
CA GLU A 23 -14.51 0.78 0.84
C GLU A 23 -15.46 1.05 2.03
N ALA A 24 -15.32 0.32 3.13
CA ALA A 24 -16.10 0.58 4.35
C ALA A 24 -15.78 1.96 4.94
N ILE A 25 -14.50 2.34 4.98
CA ILE A 25 -14.06 3.68 5.41
C ILE A 25 -14.62 4.74 4.46
N LYS A 26 -14.46 4.57 3.14
CA LYS A 26 -14.99 5.49 2.13
C LYS A 26 -16.49 5.73 2.30
N LYS A 27 -17.26 4.65 2.40
CA LYS A 27 -18.71 4.69 2.60
C LYS A 27 -19.07 5.48 3.85
N THR A 28 -18.39 5.22 4.96
CA THR A 28 -18.66 5.91 6.24
C THR A 28 -18.36 7.40 6.15
N ILE A 29 -17.25 7.79 5.52
CA ILE A 29 -16.91 9.21 5.33
C ILE A 29 -17.96 9.90 4.46
N LEU A 30 -18.37 9.30 3.34
CA LEU A 30 -19.37 9.90 2.46
C LEU A 30 -20.75 10.01 3.13
N GLN A 31 -21.10 9.09 4.02
CA GLN A 31 -22.33 9.13 4.80
C GLN A 31 -22.32 10.25 5.85
N GLN A 32 -21.21 10.41 6.58
CA GLN A 32 -21.10 11.38 7.67
C GLN A 32 -20.70 12.79 7.20
N TYR A 33 -19.93 12.86 6.11
CA TYR A 33 -19.32 14.08 5.58
C TYR A 33 -19.47 14.15 4.05
N PRO A 34 -20.70 14.30 3.52
CA PRO A 34 -20.97 14.26 2.07
C PRO A 34 -20.29 15.37 1.26
N HIS A 35 -19.73 16.38 1.93
CA HIS A 35 -18.98 17.49 1.32
C HIS A 35 -17.47 17.22 1.18
N ILE A 36 -16.97 16.12 1.74
CA ILE A 36 -15.58 15.68 1.60
C ILE A 36 -15.45 14.85 0.33
N ASN A 37 -14.43 15.15 -0.49
CA ASN A 37 -14.09 14.30 -1.63
C ASN A 37 -13.23 13.13 -1.13
N VAL A 38 -13.67 11.91 -1.39
CA VAL A 38 -12.96 10.70 -0.99
C VAL A 38 -12.76 9.80 -2.19
N GLU A 39 -11.50 9.48 -2.48
CA GLU A 39 -11.13 8.52 -3.50
C GLU A 39 -10.46 7.31 -2.87
N HIS A 40 -10.70 6.13 -3.44
CA HIS A 40 -10.03 4.90 -3.07
C HIS A 40 -9.33 4.36 -4.30
N ILE A 41 -8.03 4.09 -4.17
CA ILE A 41 -7.24 3.45 -5.22
C ILE A 41 -6.61 2.16 -4.71
N ASP A 42 -6.59 1.17 -5.58
CA ASP A 42 -5.75 -0.02 -5.40
C ASP A 42 -4.35 0.27 -5.96
N MET A 43 -3.35 0.30 -5.08
CA MET A 43 -1.99 0.60 -5.45
C MET A 43 -1.40 -0.42 -6.43
N LEU A 44 -1.93 -1.64 -6.53
CA LEU A 44 -1.47 -2.62 -7.52
C LEU A 44 -1.53 -2.09 -8.96
N HIS A 45 -2.51 -1.23 -9.28
CA HIS A 45 -2.63 -0.63 -10.61
C HIS A 45 -1.56 0.43 -10.91
N TYR A 46 -0.87 0.91 -9.87
CA TYR A 46 0.16 1.94 -9.96
C TYR A 46 1.58 1.36 -9.86
N LEU A 47 1.70 0.08 -9.52
CA LEU A 47 2.97 -0.65 -9.50
C LEU A 47 3.32 -1.20 -10.89
N SER A 48 4.61 -1.39 -11.16
CA SER A 48 5.06 -2.05 -12.38
C SER A 48 4.85 -3.57 -12.30
N ASN A 49 4.59 -4.24 -13.43
CA ASN A 49 4.42 -5.70 -13.48
C ASN A 49 5.59 -6.50 -12.88
N PRO A 50 6.88 -6.13 -13.10
CA PRO A 50 8.00 -6.80 -12.43
C PRO A 50 7.95 -6.66 -10.90
N PHE A 51 7.58 -5.48 -10.39
CA PHE A 51 7.52 -5.24 -8.96
C PHE A 51 6.35 -5.96 -8.30
N LYS A 52 5.17 -5.95 -8.94
CA LYS A 52 4.03 -6.74 -8.51
C LYS A 52 4.39 -8.22 -8.38
N ARG A 53 5.05 -8.80 -9.40
CA ARG A 53 5.52 -10.20 -9.37
C ARG A 53 6.51 -10.48 -8.25
N ALA A 54 7.51 -9.61 -8.09
CA ALA A 54 8.56 -9.81 -7.08
C ALA A 54 8.08 -9.64 -5.63
N THR A 55 6.92 -9.00 -5.42
CA THR A 55 6.44 -8.68 -4.07
C THR A 55 5.16 -9.44 -3.74
N VAL A 56 4.08 -9.18 -4.48
CA VAL A 56 2.77 -9.79 -4.23
C VAL A 56 2.76 -11.26 -4.63
N ASP A 57 3.14 -11.59 -5.86
CA ASP A 57 3.05 -12.97 -6.34
C ASP A 57 4.07 -13.88 -5.63
N ALA A 58 5.28 -13.36 -5.34
CA ALA A 58 6.30 -14.07 -4.57
C ALA A 58 5.87 -14.34 -3.12
N TYR A 59 5.23 -13.36 -2.46
CA TYR A 59 4.68 -13.53 -1.12
C TYR A 59 3.56 -14.57 -1.09
N ASP A 60 2.61 -14.46 -2.03
CA ASP A 60 1.49 -15.40 -2.16
C ASP A 60 1.97 -16.83 -2.40
N LEU A 61 2.98 -17.00 -3.24
CA LEU A 61 3.60 -18.31 -3.50
C LEU A 61 4.23 -18.85 -2.21
N LEU A 62 5.06 -18.04 -1.54
CA LEU A 62 5.80 -18.46 -0.36
C LEU A 62 4.89 -18.92 0.78
N ILE A 63 3.80 -18.20 1.05
CA ILE A 63 2.84 -18.58 2.10
C ILE A 63 2.09 -19.87 1.74
N LYS A 64 1.76 -20.06 0.46
CA LYS A 64 1.06 -21.27 0.00
C LYS A 64 1.95 -22.50 -0.01
N THR A 65 3.23 -22.36 -0.36
CA THR A 65 4.12 -23.50 -0.60
C THR A 65 5.02 -23.82 0.58
N SER A 66 5.35 -22.87 1.45
CA SER A 66 6.38 -23.07 2.47
C SER A 66 6.13 -22.27 3.77
N PRO A 67 5.15 -22.70 4.61
CA PRO A 67 4.84 -22.04 5.88
C PRO A 67 6.03 -21.99 6.86
N GLU A 68 6.89 -23.01 6.86
CA GLU A 68 8.08 -23.06 7.73
C GLU A 68 9.10 -21.98 7.35
N LEU A 69 9.33 -21.79 6.05
CA LEU A 69 10.20 -20.73 5.54
C LEU A 69 9.66 -19.35 5.90
N TRP A 70 8.33 -19.16 5.81
CA TRP A 70 7.69 -17.94 6.28
C TRP A 70 7.92 -17.70 7.77
N GLY A 71 7.79 -18.74 8.61
CA GLY A 71 8.04 -18.66 10.04
C GLY A 71 9.48 -18.25 10.39
N ILE A 72 10.47 -18.73 9.63
CA ILE A 72 11.88 -18.33 9.78
C ILE A 72 12.06 -16.86 9.38
N LEU A 73 11.55 -16.45 8.22
CA LEU A 73 11.63 -15.07 7.74
C LEU A 73 11.00 -14.09 8.75
N TYR A 74 9.85 -14.45 9.31
CA TYR A 74 9.16 -13.64 10.32
C TYR A 74 9.96 -13.50 11.62
N LYS A 75 10.59 -14.59 12.11
CA LYS A 75 11.47 -14.52 13.29
C LYS A 75 12.66 -13.58 13.09
N HIS A 76 13.19 -13.52 11.87
CA HIS A 76 14.33 -12.68 11.53
C HIS A 76 13.95 -11.27 11.04
N SER A 77 12.68 -10.99 10.77
CA SER A 77 12.25 -9.68 10.22
C SER A 77 12.45 -8.53 11.20
N ASN A 78 12.58 -8.81 12.51
CA ASN A 78 12.90 -7.82 13.54
C ASN A 78 14.41 -7.63 13.78
N ASN A 79 15.27 -8.32 13.03
CA ASN A 79 16.72 -8.16 13.15
C ASN A 79 17.19 -6.90 12.41
N ALA A 80 17.87 -5.99 13.12
CA ALA A 80 18.32 -4.70 12.61
C ALA A 80 19.24 -4.82 11.36
N THR A 81 20.07 -5.85 11.27
CA THR A 81 20.95 -6.08 10.13
C THR A 81 20.17 -6.51 8.89
N PHE A 82 19.17 -7.38 9.07
CA PHE A 82 18.27 -7.80 8.00
C PHE A 82 17.43 -6.62 7.48
N LEU A 83 16.89 -5.80 8.39
CA LEU A 83 16.16 -4.57 8.06
C LEU A 83 17.02 -3.55 7.29
N ASN A 84 18.28 -3.35 7.68
CA ASN A 84 19.17 -2.39 7.01
C ASN A 84 19.52 -2.82 5.58
N ILE A 85 19.74 -4.11 5.35
CA ILE A 85 20.01 -4.66 4.02
C ILE A 85 18.77 -4.51 3.14
N THR A 86 17.60 -4.96 3.60
CA THR A 86 16.34 -4.87 2.83
C THR A 86 15.94 -3.42 2.55
N ASN A 87 16.17 -2.48 3.48
CA ASN A 87 15.91 -1.06 3.30
C ASN A 87 16.82 -0.40 2.23
N LYS A 88 18.10 -0.79 2.16
CA LYS A 88 19.06 -0.22 1.19
C LYS A 88 18.72 -0.61 -0.26
N TYR A 89 18.30 -1.85 -0.48
CA TYR A 89 17.91 -2.34 -1.81
C TYR A 89 16.49 -1.91 -2.19
N SER A 90 15.56 -1.82 -1.23
CA SER A 90 14.19 -1.41 -1.50
C SER A 90 14.10 0.06 -1.95
N LYS A 91 14.91 0.98 -1.42
CA LYS A 91 14.81 2.42 -1.73
C LYS A 91 15.00 2.76 -3.22
N LYS A 92 15.92 2.08 -3.92
CA LYS A 92 16.13 2.28 -5.37
C LYS A 92 15.01 1.67 -6.22
N ILE A 93 14.49 0.51 -5.79
CA ILE A 93 13.40 -0.19 -6.48
C ILE A 93 12.07 0.56 -6.28
N LYS A 94 11.86 1.16 -5.10
CA LYS A 94 10.70 2.01 -4.78
C LYS A 94 10.63 3.21 -5.74
N ASN A 95 11.69 4.02 -5.84
CA ASN A 95 11.69 5.24 -6.67
C ASN A 95 11.39 5.00 -8.16
N PHE A 96 11.77 3.85 -8.72
CA PHE A 96 11.49 3.54 -10.12
C PHE A 96 10.04 3.09 -10.34
N ASN A 97 9.47 2.37 -9.37
CA ASN A 97 8.15 1.72 -9.52
C ASN A 97 6.98 2.55 -9.00
N THR A 98 7.23 3.67 -8.31
CA THR A 98 6.20 4.54 -7.75
C THR A 98 5.95 5.82 -8.53
N LYS A 99 6.62 6.02 -9.67
CA LYS A 99 6.48 7.26 -10.47
C LYS A 99 5.02 7.57 -10.84
N LYS A 100 4.23 6.55 -11.21
CA LYS A 100 2.80 6.71 -11.52
C LYS A 100 1.99 7.14 -10.31
N LEU A 101 2.24 6.51 -9.15
CA LEU A 101 1.62 6.88 -7.89
C LEU A 101 1.99 8.30 -7.48
N HIS A 102 3.27 8.67 -7.59
CA HIS A 102 3.74 10.01 -7.24
C HIS A 102 3.11 11.08 -8.14
N LYS A 103 3.06 10.84 -9.45
CA LYS A 103 2.37 11.73 -10.40
C LYS A 103 0.90 11.89 -10.03
N TYR A 104 0.20 10.79 -9.76
CA TYR A 104 -1.20 10.82 -9.35
C TYR A 104 -1.41 11.62 -8.05
N LEU A 105 -0.53 11.46 -7.06
CA LEU A 105 -0.62 12.22 -5.80
C LEU A 105 -0.37 13.72 -5.99
N GLN A 106 0.55 14.09 -6.88
CA GLN A 106 0.79 15.48 -7.25
C GLN A 106 -0.41 16.12 -7.94
N GLU A 107 -1.15 15.36 -8.75
CA GLU A 107 -2.36 15.81 -9.45
C GLU A 107 -3.59 15.84 -8.52
N TYR A 108 -3.78 14.80 -7.71
CA TYR A 108 -4.93 14.68 -6.82
C TYR A 108 -4.86 15.66 -5.64
N GLN A 109 -3.66 15.89 -5.10
CA GLN A 109 -3.37 16.74 -3.94
C GLN A 109 -4.28 16.43 -2.73
N PRO A 110 -4.20 15.21 -2.16
CA PRO A 110 -4.99 14.85 -0.99
C PRO A 110 -4.55 15.65 0.24
N ASN A 111 -5.49 16.02 1.10
CA ASN A 111 -5.18 16.58 2.42
C ASN A 111 -4.84 15.49 3.44
N TYR A 112 -5.42 14.30 3.27
CA TYR A 112 -5.21 13.15 4.13
C TYR A 112 -5.07 11.90 3.27
N ILE A 113 -4.17 11.00 3.69
CA ILE A 113 -3.99 9.69 3.09
C ILE A 113 -4.26 8.65 4.16
N ILE A 114 -5.14 7.70 3.87
CA ILE A 114 -5.46 6.58 4.74
C ILE A 114 -4.95 5.30 4.08
N SER A 115 -4.10 4.55 4.77
CA SER A 115 -3.59 3.28 4.29
C SER A 115 -4.28 2.14 5.01
N THR A 116 -4.79 1.17 4.25
CA THR A 116 -5.38 -0.05 4.81
C THR A 116 -4.42 -1.23 4.80
N HIS A 117 -3.28 -1.14 4.13
CA HIS A 117 -2.28 -2.20 4.01
C HIS A 117 -0.88 -1.65 4.31
N PHE A 118 -0.08 -2.33 5.14
CA PHE A 118 1.26 -1.85 5.56
C PHE A 118 2.15 -1.47 4.37
N PHE A 119 2.14 -2.29 3.33
CA PHE A 119 2.90 -2.07 2.11
C PHE A 119 2.57 -0.75 1.37
N CYS A 120 1.34 -0.24 1.46
CA CYS A 120 1.00 1.06 0.89
C CYS A 120 1.80 2.18 1.58
N THR A 121 1.98 2.09 2.89
CA THR A 121 2.80 3.01 3.68
C THR A 121 4.28 2.88 3.29
N ASP A 122 4.80 1.65 3.18
CA ASP A 122 6.19 1.40 2.80
C ASP A 122 6.54 1.85 1.39
N ILE A 123 5.58 1.81 0.46
CA ILE A 123 5.81 2.21 -0.93
C ILE A 123 5.75 3.74 -1.08
N TYR A 124 4.85 4.38 -0.34
CA TYR A 124 4.64 5.82 -0.45
C TYR A 124 5.65 6.66 0.35
N LEU A 125 6.16 6.16 1.49
CA LEU A 125 7.20 6.81 2.32
C LEU A 125 8.63 6.40 1.90
#